data_AF-A0A2D4ELN4-F1
#
_entry.id   AF-A0A2D4ELN4-F1
#
_cell.length_a   1.000
_cell.length_b   1.000
_cell.length_c   1.000
_cell.angle_alpha   90.00
_cell.angle_beta   90.00
_cell.angle_gamma   90.00
#
_symmetry.space_group_name_H-M   'P 1'
#
loop_
_entity.id
_entity.type
_entity.pdbx_description
1 polymer ?
#
loop_
_entity_poly.entity_id
_entity_poly.type
_entity_poly.pdbx_seq_one_letter_code
_entity_poly.pdbx_strand_id
1 'polypeptide(L)'
;PVPSSHVSDANAEPDYEEDEVEKEEECTDVPRRSKRSTKGIPPKRYSWQVTNTPLPLLCNVTIPPEKFSDIKHLPEEEQEKWFDAINVEMDSLKRLNVFTPAKPPVNKKVIGSRWVYRIKK
;
A
#
# COMPACT_ATOMS: atom_id res chain seq x y z
N PRO A 1 -13.55 -48.46 39.47
CA PRO A 1 -12.32 -49.26 39.28
C PRO A 1 -11.40 -48.64 38.23
N VAL A 2 -10.33 -47.97 38.67
CA VAL A 2 -9.04 -47.92 37.94
C VAL A 2 -7.97 -47.83 39.03
N PRO A 3 -7.06 -48.81 39.17
CA PRO A 3 -5.93 -48.69 40.08
C PRO A 3 -4.86 -47.77 39.49
N SER A 4 -4.32 -46.96 40.39
CA SER A 4 -3.10 -46.18 40.26
C SER A 4 -1.93 -47.04 39.77
N SER A 5 -1.15 -46.53 38.82
CA SER A 5 0.23 -46.95 38.60
C SER A 5 1.11 -45.70 38.54
N HIS A 6 1.58 -45.29 39.72
CA HIS A 6 2.82 -44.56 39.82
C HIS A 6 3.96 -45.57 39.73
N VAL A 7 4.80 -45.46 38.70
CA VAL A 7 6.15 -45.98 38.70
C VAL A 7 7.08 -44.84 38.29
N SER A 8 7.93 -44.49 39.25
CA SER A 8 9.08 -43.62 39.17
C SER A 8 10.25 -44.41 38.58
N ASP A 9 11.06 -43.76 37.74
CA ASP A 9 12.53 -43.83 37.73
C ASP A 9 13.01 -43.02 36.51
N ALA A 10 13.55 -41.82 36.70
CA ALA A 10 14.93 -41.59 37.14
C ALA A 10 15.96 -42.26 36.21
N ASN A 11 16.21 -41.63 35.07
CA ASN A 11 17.56 -41.56 34.52
C ASN A 11 17.82 -40.14 34.03
N ALA A 12 18.83 -39.52 34.65
CA ALA A 12 19.62 -38.42 34.11
C ALA A 12 20.10 -38.78 32.70
N GLU A 13 20.23 -37.88 31.74
CA GLU A 13 20.94 -36.61 31.79
C GLU A 13 20.26 -35.57 30.88
N PRO A 14 20.19 -34.30 31.27
CA PRO A 14 20.07 -33.21 30.31
C PRO A 14 21.49 -32.80 29.88
N ASP A 15 21.87 -33.20 28.67
CA ASP A 15 23.03 -32.63 27.99
C ASP A 15 22.67 -31.20 27.55
N TYR A 16 22.92 -30.26 28.45
CA TYR A 16 22.85 -28.82 28.21
C TYR A 16 24.13 -28.39 27.49
N GLU A 17 24.22 -28.63 26.19
CA GLU A 17 25.14 -27.87 25.33
C GLU A 17 24.40 -26.60 24.88
N GLU A 18 24.66 -25.53 25.63
CA GLU A 18 24.19 -24.17 25.44
C GLU A 18 25.03 -23.52 24.31
N ASP A 19 24.75 -23.88 23.05
CA ASP A 19 25.32 -23.16 21.90
C ASP A 19 24.51 -21.88 21.65
N GLU A 20 24.74 -20.89 22.50
CA GLU A 20 24.55 -19.46 22.23
C GLU A 20 25.44 -19.08 21.03
N VAL A 21 24.99 -19.41 19.81
CA VAL A 21 25.53 -18.73 18.62
C VAL A 21 24.95 -17.32 18.65
N GLU A 22 25.65 -16.42 19.35
CA GLU A 22 25.54 -14.99 19.19
C GLU A 22 25.76 -14.68 17.70
N LYS A 23 24.67 -14.61 16.94
CA LYS A 23 24.70 -14.02 15.61
C LYS A 23 24.88 -12.54 15.82
N GLU A 24 26.13 -12.10 15.71
CA GLU A 24 26.47 -10.71 15.44
C GLU A 24 25.68 -10.26 14.20
N GLU A 25 24.51 -9.63 14.41
CA GLU A 25 23.73 -9.05 13.32
C GLU A 25 24.44 -7.78 12.87
N GLU A 26 25.36 -7.94 11.91
CA GLU A 26 25.93 -6.84 11.16
C GLU A 26 24.79 -6.02 10.54
N CYS A 27 24.59 -4.81 11.07
CA CYS A 27 23.58 -3.88 10.59
C CYS A 27 24.03 -3.31 9.24
N THR A 28 23.74 -4.03 8.16
CA THR A 28 23.97 -3.54 6.80
C THR A 28 22.92 -2.48 6.45
N ASP A 29 23.32 -1.37 5.82
CA ASP A 29 22.43 -0.28 5.32
C ASP A 29 21.48 -0.71 4.17
N VAL A 30 21.36 -2.02 3.95
CA VAL A 30 20.49 -2.59 2.94
C VAL A 30 19.10 -2.80 3.55
N PRO A 31 18.01 -2.34 2.89
CA PRO A 31 16.66 -2.62 3.35
C PRO A 31 16.46 -4.12 3.57
N ARG A 32 16.14 -4.51 4.81
CA ARG A 32 15.87 -5.90 5.17
C ARG A 32 14.83 -6.50 4.22
N ARG A 33 15.22 -7.49 3.43
CA ARG A 33 14.31 -8.25 2.57
C ARG A 33 13.91 -9.56 3.24
N SER A 34 12.60 -9.82 3.33
CA SER A 34 12.10 -11.13 3.75
C SER A 34 12.64 -12.24 2.83
N LYS A 35 13.31 -13.23 3.45
CA LYS A 35 13.85 -14.43 2.81
C LYS A 35 12.86 -15.61 2.81
N ARG A 36 11.61 -15.38 3.22
CA ARG A 36 10.60 -16.45 3.30
C ARG A 36 10.28 -16.96 1.90
N SER A 37 10.29 -18.28 1.71
CA SER A 37 9.92 -18.93 0.44
C SER A 37 8.50 -18.59 -0.02
N THR A 38 7.58 -18.28 0.92
CA THR A 38 6.20 -17.91 0.60
C THR A 38 6.02 -16.42 0.26
N LYS A 39 7.10 -15.66 0.04
CA LYS A 39 6.98 -14.23 -0.30
C LYS A 39 6.27 -14.06 -1.64
N GLY A 40 5.20 -13.26 -1.66
CA GLY A 40 4.40 -13.03 -2.87
C GLY A 40 3.44 -14.17 -3.23
N ILE A 41 3.44 -15.28 -2.47
CA ILE A 41 2.52 -16.40 -2.69
C ILE A 41 1.33 -16.21 -1.74
N PRO A 42 0.12 -15.90 -2.25
CA PRO A 42 -1.06 -15.77 -1.40
C PRO A 42 -1.45 -17.12 -0.78
N PRO A 43 -2.01 -17.13 0.44
CA PRO A 43 -2.51 -18.36 1.07
C PRO A 43 -3.51 -19.12 0.19
N LYS A 44 -3.47 -20.46 0.24
CA LYS A 44 -4.36 -21.35 -0.54
C LYS A 44 -5.85 -21.04 -0.39
N ARG A 45 -6.26 -20.50 0.76
CA ARG A 45 -7.65 -20.06 1.01
C ARG A 45 -8.13 -19.02 -0.01
N TYR A 46 -7.22 -18.22 -0.57
CA TYR A 46 -7.50 -17.21 -1.58
C TYR A 46 -7.23 -17.70 -3.01
N SER A 47 -6.96 -18.99 -3.24
CA SER A 47 -6.68 -19.53 -4.58
C SER A 47 -7.81 -19.29 -5.58
N TRP A 48 -9.06 -19.28 -5.15
CA TRP A 48 -10.22 -18.94 -5.98
C TRP A 48 -10.22 -17.49 -6.47
N GLN A 49 -9.52 -16.59 -5.77
CA GLN A 49 -9.29 -15.19 -6.15
C GLN A 49 -8.08 -15.05 -7.07
N VAL A 50 -7.40 -16.13 -7.43
CA VAL A 50 -6.21 -16.15 -8.29
C VAL A 50 -6.56 -16.91 -9.57
N THR A 51 -7.54 -16.41 -10.32
CA THR A 51 -7.74 -16.86 -11.70
C THR A 51 -6.74 -16.14 -12.61
N ASN A 52 -6.18 -16.84 -13.61
CA ASN A 52 -5.17 -16.36 -14.58
C ASN A 52 -5.62 -15.20 -15.49
N THR A 53 -6.74 -14.58 -15.18
CA THR A 53 -7.08 -13.23 -15.62
C THR A 53 -6.17 -12.25 -14.88
N PRO A 54 -5.59 -11.22 -15.52
CA PRO A 54 -4.97 -10.13 -14.79
C PRO A 54 -6.06 -9.45 -13.97
N LEU A 55 -6.31 -9.96 -12.76
CA LEU A 55 -7.17 -9.33 -11.80
C LEU A 55 -6.47 -8.02 -11.45
N PRO A 56 -7.03 -6.85 -11.85
CA PRO A 56 -6.61 -5.65 -11.18
C PRO A 56 -6.88 -5.93 -9.71
N LEU A 57 -5.89 -5.66 -8.88
CA LEU A 57 -6.03 -5.51 -7.45
C LEU A 57 -7.48 -5.10 -7.14
N LEU A 58 -8.22 -5.93 -6.40
CA LEU A 58 -9.62 -5.73 -5.98
C LEU A 58 -9.80 -4.52 -5.06
N CYS A 59 -9.03 -3.46 -5.29
CA CYS A 59 -9.40 -2.12 -5.00
C CYS A 59 -10.06 -1.58 -6.27
N ASN A 60 -11.39 -1.53 -6.28
CA ASN A 60 -12.11 -0.55 -7.09
C ASN A 60 -11.85 0.84 -6.50
N VAL A 61 -10.57 1.16 -6.27
CA VAL A 61 -10.15 2.53 -6.03
C VAL A 61 -10.28 3.11 -7.42
N THR A 62 -11.44 3.73 -7.67
CA THR A 62 -11.50 4.87 -8.57
C THR A 62 -10.41 5.80 -8.07
N ILE A 63 -9.19 5.65 -8.58
CA ILE A 63 -8.08 6.54 -8.24
C ILE A 63 -8.55 7.88 -8.80
N PRO A 64 -8.93 8.83 -7.93
CA PRO A 64 -9.41 10.10 -8.44
C PRO A 64 -8.28 10.70 -9.27
N PRO A 65 -8.58 11.28 -10.44
CA PRO A 65 -7.56 11.85 -11.30
C PRO A 65 -6.79 12.90 -10.48
N GLU A 66 -5.49 12.64 -10.27
CA GLU A 66 -4.64 13.53 -9.48
C GLU A 66 -4.14 14.70 -10.34
N LYS A 67 -4.09 14.48 -11.65
CA LYS A 67 -3.67 15.43 -12.65
C LYS A 67 -4.76 15.61 -13.69
N PHE A 68 -4.79 16.79 -14.31
CA PHE A 68 -5.69 17.07 -15.43
C PHE A 68 -5.49 16.10 -16.61
N SER A 69 -4.27 15.60 -16.81
CA SER A 69 -3.98 14.57 -17.81
C SER A 69 -4.77 13.28 -17.57
N ASP A 70 -5.03 12.95 -16.32
CA ASP A 70 -5.59 11.67 -15.92
C ASP A 70 -7.10 11.62 -16.22
N ILE A 71 -7.74 12.79 -16.28
CA ILE A 71 -9.15 12.96 -16.66
C ILE A 71 -9.40 12.48 -18.10
N LYS A 72 -8.39 12.52 -18.98
CA LYS A 72 -8.51 12.04 -20.36
C LYS A 72 -8.62 10.52 -20.48
N HIS A 73 -8.28 9.79 -19.42
CA HIS A 73 -8.34 8.34 -19.39
C HIS A 73 -9.63 7.81 -18.73
N LEU A 74 -10.50 8.71 -18.25
CA LEU A 74 -11.79 8.36 -17.68
C LEU A 74 -12.87 8.17 -18.76
N PRO A 75 -13.97 7.47 -18.44
CA PRO A 75 -15.15 7.43 -19.29
C PRO A 75 -15.68 8.84 -19.60
N GLU A 76 -16.23 9.04 -20.79
CA GLU A 76 -16.72 10.34 -21.26
C GLU A 76 -17.73 10.99 -20.30
N GLU A 77 -18.65 10.19 -19.74
CA GLU A 77 -19.63 10.65 -18.75
C GLU A 77 -19.00 11.17 -17.45
N GLU A 78 -17.90 10.56 -17.00
CA GLU A 78 -17.17 11.04 -15.83
C GLU A 78 -16.32 12.26 -16.18
N GLN A 79 -15.73 12.27 -17.38
CA GLN A 79 -14.91 13.36 -17.88
C GLN A 79 -15.67 14.69 -17.92
N GLU A 80 -16.91 14.72 -18.41
CA GLU A 80 -17.76 15.92 -18.41
C GLU A 80 -17.99 16.44 -16.98
N LYS A 81 -18.36 15.55 -16.05
CA LYS A 81 -18.56 15.90 -14.63
C LYS A 81 -17.31 16.49 -14.00
N TRP A 82 -16.13 15.95 -14.34
CA TRP A 82 -14.85 16.47 -13.89
C TRP A 82 -14.54 17.86 -14.46
N PHE A 83 -14.79 18.08 -15.75
CA PHE A 83 -14.60 19.40 -16.36
C PHE A 83 -15.51 20.45 -15.76
N ASP A 84 -16.78 20.13 -15.55
CA ASP A 84 -17.75 21.02 -14.92
C ASP A 84 -17.31 21.38 -13.50
N ALA A 85 -16.93 20.38 -12.70
CA ALA A 85 -16.44 20.62 -11.33
C ALA A 85 -15.19 21.51 -11.31
N ILE A 86 -14.24 21.29 -12.22
CA ILE A 86 -13.03 22.12 -12.35
C ILE A 86 -13.38 23.54 -12.75
N ASN A 87 -14.28 23.73 -13.71
CA ASN A 87 -14.69 25.05 -14.17
C ASN A 87 -15.36 25.86 -13.05
N VAL A 88 -16.27 25.23 -12.29
CA VAL A 88 -16.92 25.85 -11.13
C VAL A 88 -15.89 26.31 -10.10
N GLU A 89 -14.93 25.46 -9.76
CA GLU A 89 -13.87 25.81 -8.81
C GLU A 89 -13.01 26.97 -9.35
N MET A 90 -12.55 26.86 -10.61
CA MET A 90 -11.72 27.89 -11.24
C MET A 90 -12.42 29.25 -11.33
N ASP A 91 -13.72 29.28 -11.61
CA ASP A 91 -14.50 30.52 -11.66
C ASP A 91 -14.68 31.14 -10.27
N SER A 92 -14.82 30.31 -9.23
CA SER A 92 -14.83 30.79 -7.85
C SER A 92 -13.51 31.46 -7.47
N LEU A 93 -12.38 30.87 -7.87
CA LEU A 93 -11.04 31.39 -7.60
C LEU A 93 -10.76 32.69 -8.36
N LYS A 94 -11.22 32.80 -9.61
CA LYS A 94 -11.13 34.04 -10.41
C LYS A 94 -11.95 35.15 -9.76
N ARG A 95 -13.20 34.86 -9.36
CA ARG A 95 -14.08 35.85 -8.72
C ARG A 95 -13.49 36.40 -7.42
N LEU A 96 -12.80 35.54 -6.65
CA LEU A 96 -12.15 35.91 -5.40
C LEU A 96 -10.74 36.50 -5.58
N ASN A 97 -10.21 36.55 -6.82
CA ASN A 97 -8.87 37.04 -7.15
C ASN A 97 -7.76 36.48 -6.24
N VAL A 98 -7.85 35.20 -5.87
CA VAL A 98 -6.95 34.57 -4.87
C VAL A 98 -5.57 34.26 -5.44
N PHE A 99 -5.45 34.11 -6.76
CA PHE A 99 -4.20 33.72 -7.40
C PHE A 99 -3.80 34.66 -8.53
N THR A 100 -2.50 34.78 -8.74
CA THR A 100 -1.93 35.46 -9.91
C THR A 100 -1.18 34.45 -10.76
N PRO A 101 -1.41 34.41 -12.08
CA PRO A 101 -0.68 33.51 -12.96
C PRO A 101 0.79 33.96 -13.03
N ALA A 102 1.69 33.11 -12.54
CA ALA A 102 3.13 33.34 -12.55
C ALA A 102 3.85 32.27 -13.38
N LYS A 103 4.94 32.65 -14.04
CA LYS A 103 5.79 31.69 -14.74
C LYS A 103 6.52 30.82 -13.72
N PRO A 104 6.70 29.52 -13.98
CA PRO A 104 7.48 28.67 -13.10
C PRO A 104 8.93 29.17 -13.03
N PRO A 105 9.58 29.07 -11.86
CA PRO A 105 10.97 29.50 -11.69
C PRO A 105 11.93 28.69 -12.56
N VAL A 106 12.83 29.39 -13.25
CA VAL A 106 13.84 28.78 -14.13
C VAL A 106 14.80 27.91 -13.29
N ASN A 107 15.11 26.71 -13.79
CA ASN A 107 16.01 25.73 -13.16
C ASN A 107 15.59 25.21 -11.78
N LYS A 108 14.31 25.33 -11.40
CA LYS A 108 13.79 24.77 -10.15
C LYS A 108 12.67 23.77 -10.43
N LYS A 109 12.59 22.72 -9.61
CA LYS A 109 11.49 21.75 -9.69
C LYS A 109 10.22 22.38 -9.12
N VAL A 110 9.19 22.47 -9.95
CA VAL A 110 7.87 22.89 -9.51
C VAL A 110 7.28 21.77 -8.66
N ILE A 111 6.90 22.09 -7.42
CA ILE A 111 6.16 21.16 -6.57
C ILE A 111 4.74 21.09 -7.12
N GLY A 112 4.31 19.89 -7.50
CA GLY A 112 2.93 19.68 -7.92
C GLY A 112 1.99 19.65 -6.71
N SER A 113 0.85 20.32 -6.83
CA SER A 113 -0.26 20.16 -5.89
C SER A 113 -1.11 18.99 -6.34
N ARG A 114 -1.48 18.12 -5.39
CA ARG A 114 -2.44 17.03 -5.63
C ARG A 114 -3.82 17.52 -5.24
N TRP A 115 -4.74 17.57 -6.20
CA TRP A 115 -6.14 17.81 -5.92
C TRP A 115 -6.82 16.47 -5.62
N VAL A 116 -7.37 16.33 -4.42
CA VAL A 116 -8.11 15.13 -4.01
C VAL A 116 -9.56 15.54 -3.81
N TYR A 117 -10.36 15.43 -4.86
CA TYR A 117 -11.80 15.63 -4.76
C TYR A 117 -12.42 14.36 -4.17
N ARG A 118 -12.92 14.44 -2.94
CA ARG A 118 -13.73 13.40 -2.32
C ARG A 118 -15.18 13.83 -2.32
N ILE A 119 -16.05 13.01 -2.89
CA ILE A 119 -17.49 13.14 -2.70
C ILE A 119 -17.76 12.91 -1.20
N LYS A 120 -18.36 13.89 -0.53
CA LYS A 120 -18.90 13.70 0.82
C LYS A 120 -20.16 12.82 0.71
N LYS A 121 -20.19 11.72 1.47
CA LYS A 121 -21.40 10.94 1.74
C LYS A 121 -22.11 11.50 2.96
#